data_AF-A0A645IR80-F1
#
_entry.id   AF-A0A645IR80-F1
#
_cell.length_a   1.000
_cell.length_b   1.000
_cell.length_c   1.000
_cell.angle_alpha   90.00
_cell.angle_beta   90.00
_cell.angle_gamma   90.00
#
_symmetry.space_group_name_H-M   'P 1'
#
loop_
_entity.id
_entity.type
_entity.pdbx_description
1 polymer ?
#
loop_
_entity_poly.entity_id
_entity_poly.type
_entity_poly.pdbx_seq_one_letter_code
_entity_poly.pdbx_strand_id
1 'polypeptide(L)'
;MSHDMHYSVGKDLNTHKIDELVTIGQEAKYMAKGARENTNIENIIEFDTKEEATEYIKKYMVDDCAILIKGSRFLKLEYIANTLKMLEGN
;
A
#
# COMPACT_ATOMS: atom_id res chain seq x y z
N MET A 1 8.28 18.81 -4.02
CA MET A 1 8.49 18.66 -2.56
C MET A 1 7.74 17.46 -2.00
N SER A 2 6.39 17.43 -1.98
CA SER A 2 5.63 16.23 -1.58
C SER A 2 5.87 15.04 -2.53
N HIS A 3 5.77 15.29 -3.84
CA HIS A 3 6.02 14.28 -4.90
C HIS A 3 7.40 13.62 -4.79
N ASP A 4 8.46 14.42 -4.59
CA ASP A 4 9.83 13.91 -4.49
C ASP A 4 10.04 13.05 -3.25
N MET A 5 9.40 13.41 -2.12
CA MET A 5 9.42 12.60 -0.90
C MET A 5 8.73 11.26 -1.12
N HIS A 6 7.54 11.26 -1.75
CA HIS A 6 6.84 10.01 -2.08
C HIS A 6 7.64 9.14 -3.04
N TYR A 7 8.25 9.74 -4.07
CA TYR A 7 9.14 9.03 -5.00
C TYR A 7 10.35 8.42 -4.29
N SER A 8 11.02 9.17 -3.42
CA SER A 8 12.18 8.69 -2.66
C SER A 8 11.81 7.48 -1.80
N VAL A 9 10.66 7.53 -1.11
CA VAL A 9 10.17 6.38 -0.33
C VAL A 9 10.02 5.14 -1.24
N GLY A 10 9.40 5.30 -2.41
CA GLY A 10 9.22 4.20 -3.36
C GLY A 10 10.54 3.63 -3.86
N LYS A 11 11.51 4.51 -4.16
CA LYS A 11 12.87 4.11 -4.57
C LYS A 11 13.59 3.32 -3.49
N ASP A 12 13.47 3.74 -2.24
CA ASP A 12 14.21 3.15 -1.10
C ASP A 12 13.67 1.77 -0.71
N LEU A 13 12.48 1.38 -1.18
CA LEU A 13 11.90 0.04 -0.97
C LEU A 13 12.76 -1.10 -1.51
N ASN A 14 13.69 -0.83 -2.45
CA ASN A 14 14.60 -1.86 -3.01
C ASN A 14 15.48 -2.52 -1.93
N THR A 15 15.65 -1.85 -0.79
CA THR A 15 16.43 -2.37 0.35
C THR A 15 15.64 -3.35 1.23
N HIS A 16 14.36 -3.57 0.92
CA HIS A 16 13.44 -4.42 1.65
C HIS A 16 12.96 -5.58 0.78
N LYS A 17 12.56 -6.68 1.43
CA LYS A 17 11.91 -7.81 0.77
C LYS A 17 10.40 -7.58 0.81
N ILE A 18 9.89 -6.98 -0.26
CA ILE A 18 8.47 -6.67 -0.43
C ILE A 18 8.00 -7.39 -1.68
N ASP A 19 7.00 -8.26 -1.55
CA ASP A 19 6.43 -9.00 -2.68
C ASP A 19 5.40 -8.15 -3.45
N GLU A 20 4.69 -7.26 -2.73
CA GLU A 20 3.66 -6.40 -3.30
C GLU A 20 3.61 -5.02 -2.61
N LEU A 21 3.42 -3.97 -3.41
CA LEU A 21 3.17 -2.61 -2.94
C LEU A 21 1.78 -2.14 -3.37
N VAL A 22 0.97 -1.74 -2.40
CA VAL A 22 -0.31 -1.07 -2.62
C VAL A 22 -0.18 0.40 -2.22
N THR A 23 -0.48 1.32 -3.16
CA THR A 23 -0.47 2.76 -2.89
C THR A 23 -1.88 3.36 -2.96
N ILE A 24 -2.16 4.36 -2.13
CA ILE A 24 -3.50 4.93 -1.98
C ILE A 24 -3.43 6.46 -2.04
N GLY A 25 -4.12 7.04 -3.01
CA GLY A 25 -4.28 8.48 -3.20
C GLY A 25 -3.31 9.09 -4.23
N GLN A 26 -3.63 10.31 -4.69
CA GLN A 26 -2.96 10.94 -5.83
C GLN A 26 -1.45 11.13 -5.64
N GLU A 27 -1.02 11.55 -4.45
CA GLU A 27 0.40 11.76 -4.14
C GLU A 27 1.17 10.43 -4.04
N ALA A 28 0.48 9.34 -3.68
CA ALA A 28 1.11 8.03 -3.52
C ALA A 28 1.48 7.38 -4.88
N LYS A 29 0.94 7.89 -5.99
CA LYS A 29 1.32 7.49 -7.36
C LYS A 29 2.80 7.72 -7.64
N TYR A 30 3.39 8.75 -7.03
CA TYR A 30 4.84 8.99 -7.13
C TYR A 30 5.67 7.94 -6.38
N MET A 31 5.15 7.37 -5.29
CA MET A 31 5.77 6.23 -4.61
C MET A 31 5.73 4.98 -5.48
N ALA A 32 4.59 4.69 -6.11
CA ALA A 32 4.47 3.59 -7.07
C ALA A 32 5.46 3.78 -8.25
N LYS A 33 5.59 5.00 -8.78
CA LYS A 33 6.58 5.34 -9.80
C LYS A 33 8.02 5.07 -9.32
N GLY A 34 8.39 5.57 -8.15
CA GLY A 34 9.72 5.34 -7.57
C GLY A 34 10.04 3.87 -7.39
N ALA A 35 9.07 3.07 -6.93
CA ALA A 35 9.21 1.64 -6.77
C ALA A 35 9.37 0.91 -8.12
N ARG A 36 8.53 1.21 -9.12
CA ARG A 36 8.61 0.61 -10.46
C ARG A 36 9.95 0.86 -11.15
N GLU A 37 10.53 2.03 -10.97
CA GLU A 37 11.77 2.41 -11.63
C GLU A 37 13.03 1.89 -10.94
N ASN A 38 12.96 1.51 -9.65
CA ASN A 38 14.16 1.27 -8.84
C ASN A 38 14.14 -0.03 -8.02
N THR A 39 13.08 -0.83 -8.10
CA THR A 39 12.91 -2.06 -7.31
C THR A 39 12.55 -3.24 -8.20
N ASN A 40 12.65 -4.46 -7.64
CA ASN A 40 12.18 -5.69 -8.29
C ASN A 40 10.79 -6.11 -7.79
N ILE A 41 10.00 -5.20 -7.19
CA ILE A 41 8.64 -5.51 -6.74
C ILE A 41 7.78 -5.70 -7.98
N GLU A 42 7.35 -6.93 -8.25
CA GLU A 42 6.60 -7.26 -9.46
C GLU A 42 5.16 -6.72 -9.40
N ASN A 43 4.55 -6.74 -8.21
CA ASN A 43 3.16 -6.33 -8.02
C ASN A 43 3.09 -4.95 -7.37
N ILE A 44 2.78 -3.92 -8.18
CA ILE A 44 2.59 -2.55 -7.71
C ILE A 44 1.22 -2.04 -8.17
N ILE A 45 0.29 -1.94 -7.22
CA ILE A 45 -1.12 -1.59 -7.46
C ILE A 45 -1.42 -0.21 -6.86
N GLU A 46 -2.19 0.58 -7.59
CA GLU A 46 -2.54 1.96 -7.22
C GLU A 46 -4.06 2.08 -7.09
N PHE A 47 -4.51 2.69 -6.00
CA PHE A 47 -5.92 3.01 -5.77
C PHE A 47 -6.06 4.50 -5.44
N ASP A 48 -7.20 5.08 -5.79
CA ASP A 48 -7.48 6.47 -5.42
C ASP A 48 -8.08 6.55 -4.01
N THR A 49 -8.74 5.48 -3.54
CA THR A 49 -9.44 5.44 -2.24
C THR A 49 -9.02 4.25 -1.38
N LYS A 50 -9.19 4.40 -0.06
CA LYS A 50 -8.93 3.31 0.90
C LYS A 50 -9.98 2.20 0.80
N GLU A 51 -11.20 2.53 0.35
CA GLU A 51 -12.28 1.58 0.13
C GLU A 51 -11.92 0.60 -1.00
N GLU A 52 -11.45 1.11 -2.15
CA GLU A 52 -10.98 0.28 -3.27
C GLU A 52 -9.80 -0.61 -2.86
N ALA A 53 -8.83 -0.03 -2.17
CA ALA A 53 -7.69 -0.79 -1.66
C ALA A 53 -8.12 -1.86 -0.65
N THR A 54 -9.10 -1.58 0.21
CA THR A 54 -9.62 -2.54 1.17
C THR A 54 -10.23 -3.74 0.45
N GLU A 55 -11.06 -3.50 -0.57
CA GLU A 55 -11.67 -4.58 -1.35
C GLU A 55 -10.63 -5.50 -1.98
N TYR A 56 -9.58 -4.91 -2.55
CA TYR A 56 -8.47 -5.66 -3.12
C TYR A 56 -7.67 -6.45 -2.07
N ILE A 57 -7.38 -5.85 -0.91
CA ILE A 57 -6.57 -6.47 0.15
C ILE A 57 -7.29 -7.67 0.79
N LYS A 58 -8.62 -7.73 0.78
CA LYS A 58 -9.39 -8.86 1.34
C LYS A 58 -8.95 -10.23 0.82
N LYS A 59 -8.45 -10.31 -0.42
CA LYS A 59 -7.97 -11.58 -1.00
C LYS A 59 -6.86 -12.23 -0.17
N TYR A 60 -6.08 -11.44 0.56
CA TYR A 60 -4.97 -11.91 1.39
C TYR A 60 -5.41 -12.41 2.78
N MET A 61 -6.69 -12.31 3.14
CA MET A 61 -7.18 -12.77 4.45
C MET A 61 -7.08 -14.29 4.65
N VAL A 62 -6.92 -15.04 3.56
CA VAL A 62 -6.77 -16.51 3.59
C VAL A 62 -5.31 -16.95 3.43
N ASP A 63 -4.39 -16.01 3.24
CA ASP A 63 -2.97 -16.27 3.00
C ASP A 63 -2.16 -16.08 4.29
N ASP A 64 -1.13 -16.91 4.50
CA ASP A 64 -0.13 -16.70 5.54
C ASP A 64 0.82 -15.57 5.11
N CYS A 65 0.43 -14.33 5.39
CA CYS A 65 1.16 -13.15 4.98
C CYS A 65 1.14 -12.04 6.03
N ALA A 66 2.07 -11.10 5.91
CA ALA A 66 2.14 -9.91 6.74
C ALA A 66 1.80 -8.66 5.92
N ILE A 67 0.85 -7.86 6.40
CA ILE A 67 0.43 -6.61 5.75
C ILE A 67 0.78 -5.43 6.65
N LEU A 68 1.65 -4.53 6.16
CA LEU A 68 1.98 -3.27 6.83
C LEU A 68 1.14 -2.13 6.25
N ILE A 69 0.35 -1.49 7.10
CA ILE A 69 -0.49 -0.35 6.71
C ILE A 69 0.13 0.93 7.25
N LYS A 70 0.49 1.85 6.35
CA LYS A 70 1.11 3.14 6.70
C LYS A 70 0.57 4.28 5.84
N GLY A 71 0.23 5.39 6.48
CA GLY A 71 -0.21 6.61 5.80
C GLY A 71 -0.32 7.79 6.75
N SER A 72 -0.64 8.97 6.20
CA SER A 72 -0.94 10.16 6.99
C SER A 72 -2.30 10.04 7.69
N ARG A 73 -2.49 10.78 8.78
CA ARG A 73 -3.75 10.74 9.56
C ARG A 73 -4.97 11.12 8.73
N PHE A 74 -4.80 12.00 7.73
CA PHE A 74 -5.88 12.46 6.85
C PHE A 74 -6.55 11.29 6.09
N LEU A 75 -5.77 10.28 5.69
CA LEU A 75 -6.28 9.12 4.95
C LEU A 75 -7.07 8.15 5.84
N LYS A 76 -6.92 8.21 7.18
CA LYS A 76 -7.60 7.31 8.13
C LYS A 76 -7.47 5.83 7.76
N LEU A 77 -6.27 5.38 7.39
CA LEU A 77 -6.03 4.02 6.91
C LEU A 77 -6.28 2.92 7.95
N GLU A 78 -6.46 3.26 9.23
CA GLU A 78 -6.98 2.31 10.22
C GLU A 78 -8.34 1.73 9.83
N TYR A 79 -9.09 2.40 8.93
CA TYR A 79 -10.27 1.84 8.29
C TYR A 79 -10.02 0.45 7.68
N ILE A 80 -8.88 0.28 6.99
CA ILE A 80 -8.52 -0.98 6.33
C ILE A 80 -8.33 -2.07 7.40
N ALA A 81 -7.47 -1.81 8.39
CA ALA A 81 -7.20 -2.75 9.47
C ALA A 81 -8.47 -3.14 10.25
N ASN A 82 -9.31 -2.17 10.59
CA ASN A 82 -10.56 -2.41 11.29
C ASN A 82 -11.55 -3.21 10.44
N THR A 83 -11.63 -2.94 9.13
CA THR A 83 -12.52 -3.68 8.23
C THR A 83 -12.09 -5.14 8.09
N LEU A 84 -10.80 -5.39 7.89
CA LEU A 84 -10.27 -6.76 7.80
C LEU A 84 -10.50 -7.53 9.09
N LYS A 85 -10.28 -6.90 10.25
CA LYS A 85 -10.56 -7.51 11.56
C LYS A 85 -12.04 -7.86 11.76
N MET A 86 -12.95 -7.01 11.28
CA MET A 86 -14.39 -7.30 11.36
C MET A 86 -14.80 -8.47 10.45
N LEU A 87 -14.09 -8.69 9.34
CA LEU A 87 -14.36 -9.79 8.42
C LEU A 87 -13.80 -11.13 8.91
N GLU A 88 -12.69 -11.12 9.66
CA GLU A 88 -12.09 -12.32 10.26
C GLU A 88 -13.01 -12.98 11.31
N GLY A 89 -13.84 -12.17 11.98
CA GLY A 89 -14.75 -12.62 13.04
C GLY A 89 -16.13 -13.11 12.59
N ASN A 90 -16.40 -13.16 11.28
CA ASN A 90 -17.67 -13.66 10.70
C ASN A 90 -17.46 -15.03 10.04
#